data_AF-A0A067EN93-F1
#
_entry.id   AF-A0A067EN93-F1
#
_cell.length_a   1.000
_cell.length_b   1.000
_cell.length_c   1.000
_cell.angle_alpha   90.00
_cell.angle_beta   90.00
_cell.angle_gamma   90.00
#
_symmetry.space_group_name_H-M   'P 1'
#
loop_
_entity.id
_entity.type
_entity.pdbx_description
1 polymer ?
#
loop_
_entity_poly.entity_id
_entity_poly.type
_entity_poly.pdbx_seq_one_letter_code
_entity_poly.pdbx_strand_id
1 'polypeptide(L)'
;MRTTFPEYVVALATIVGSVLFSIFGGVGIACLPLGLIFSFIRRPKAVITRSQYIKEATELGKKARELKKAADTLHQEERSGSKGRKWRKNVKSVEKELLQLEEDVKLLEEMYPQGEKAETSWALTVLGYLAKLVLGILGFIVSVAWVAHIVIYLLINPPLHPFLNEVFIKLDDLWGLLGTAAFAFFCFYLLLAVIAGAMMLGLRLVFITIHPMK
;
A
#
# COMPACT_ATOMS: atom_id res chain seq x y z
N MET A 1 -12.38 16.13 -40.71
CA MET A 1 -11.77 17.02 -39.69
C MET A 1 -10.29 16.67 -39.61
N ARG A 2 -9.36 17.62 -39.82
CA ARG A 2 -7.92 17.37 -39.63
C ARG A 2 -7.64 17.49 -38.13
N THR A 3 -7.51 16.37 -37.44
CA THR A 3 -7.14 16.34 -36.03
C THR A 3 -5.70 16.82 -35.89
N THR A 4 -5.46 17.74 -34.96
CA THR A 4 -4.12 18.30 -34.73
C THR A 4 -3.25 17.31 -33.95
N PHE A 5 -1.92 17.35 -34.13
CA PHE A 5 -1.00 16.45 -33.41
C PHE A 5 -1.24 16.41 -31.88
N PRO A 6 -1.52 17.53 -31.18
CA PRO A 6 -1.87 17.52 -29.76
C PRO A 6 -3.10 16.64 -29.43
N GLU A 7 -4.13 16.63 -30.28
CA GLU A 7 -5.32 15.80 -30.06
C GLU A 7 -4.98 14.31 -30.09
N TYR A 8 -4.09 13.88 -30.98
CA TYR A 8 -3.60 12.50 -31.01
C TYR A 8 -2.83 12.12 -29.76
N VAL A 9 -1.96 13.01 -29.27
CA VAL A 9 -1.17 12.77 -28.05
C VAL A 9 -2.11 12.66 -26.83
N VAL A 10 -3.10 13.54 -26.71
CA VAL A 10 -4.09 13.50 -25.62
C VAL A 10 -4.94 12.24 -25.70
N ALA A 11 -5.42 11.86 -26.90
CA ALA A 11 -6.19 10.64 -27.07
C ALA A 11 -5.38 9.38 -26.70
N LEU A 12 -4.13 9.29 -27.16
CA LEU A 12 -3.24 8.18 -26.82
C LEU A 12 -2.97 8.11 -25.31
N ALA A 13 -2.65 9.26 -24.69
CA ALA A 13 -2.42 9.35 -23.25
C ALA A 13 -3.66 8.96 -22.45
N THR A 14 -4.86 9.32 -22.91
CA THR A 14 -6.12 8.96 -22.26
C THR A 14 -6.39 7.46 -22.34
N ILE A 15 -6.14 6.83 -23.49
CA ILE A 15 -6.29 5.37 -23.65
C ILE A 15 -5.32 4.65 -22.71
N VAL A 16 -4.03 4.95 -22.78
CA VAL A 16 -3.01 4.32 -21.91
C VAL A 16 -3.30 4.60 -20.43
N GLY A 17 -3.64 5.84 -20.10
CA GLY A 17 -3.97 6.28 -18.76
C GLY A 17 -5.18 5.55 -18.19
N SER A 18 -6.25 5.37 -18.98
CA SER A 18 -7.45 4.65 -18.54
C SER A 18 -7.18 3.17 -18.23
N VAL A 19 -6.35 2.50 -19.04
CA VAL A 19 -5.96 1.10 -18.81
C VAL A 19 -5.13 0.98 -17.52
N LEU A 20 -4.11 1.83 -17.36
CA LEU A 20 -3.28 1.83 -16.16
C LEU A 20 -4.09 2.21 -14.91
N PHE A 21 -4.98 3.20 -15.02
CA PHE A 21 -5.86 3.63 -13.93
C PHE A 21 -6.82 2.51 -13.52
N SER A 22 -7.39 1.76 -14.46
CA SER A 22 -8.26 0.62 -14.13
C SER A 22 -7.52 -0.46 -13.33
N ILE A 23 -6.31 -0.82 -13.75
CA ILE A 23 -5.49 -1.83 -13.07
C ILE A 23 -5.02 -1.34 -11.70
N PHE A 24 -4.36 -0.20 -11.64
CA PHE A 24 -3.79 0.32 -10.40
C PHE A 24 -4.85 0.88 -9.45
N GLY A 25 -5.82 1.63 -9.96
CA GLY A 25 -6.93 2.15 -9.17
C GLY A 25 -7.80 1.03 -8.62
N GLY A 26 -8.11 0.00 -9.43
CA GLY A 26 -8.88 -1.15 -8.97
C GLY A 26 -8.22 -1.89 -7.81
N VAL A 27 -6.92 -2.22 -7.92
CA VAL A 27 -6.16 -2.84 -6.82
C VAL A 27 -6.01 -1.88 -5.64
N GLY A 28 -5.75 -0.61 -5.93
CA GLY A 28 -5.55 0.49 -5.00
C GLY A 28 -6.71 0.73 -4.03
N ILE A 29 -7.92 0.78 -4.59
CA ILE A 29 -9.16 1.02 -3.85
C ILE A 29 -9.39 -0.07 -2.80
N ALA A 30 -8.96 -1.31 -3.06
CA ALA A 30 -9.03 -2.38 -2.07
C ALA A 30 -7.81 -2.38 -1.12
N CYS A 31 -6.59 -2.23 -1.64
CA CYS A 31 -5.39 -2.45 -0.84
C CYS A 31 -5.11 -1.33 0.16
N LEU A 32 -5.40 -0.06 -0.18
CA LEU A 32 -5.12 1.09 0.68
C LEU A 32 -5.91 1.02 2.01
N PRO A 33 -7.24 0.89 2.02
CA PRO A 33 -7.99 0.87 3.27
C PRO A 33 -7.71 -0.41 4.09
N LEU A 34 -7.60 -1.56 3.42
CA LEU A 34 -7.29 -2.83 4.09
C LEU A 34 -5.89 -2.82 4.69
N GLY A 35 -4.89 -2.27 4.00
CA GLY A 35 -3.53 -2.14 4.50
C GLY A 35 -3.45 -1.27 5.76
N LEU A 36 -4.16 -0.14 5.77
CA LEU A 36 -4.26 0.73 6.94
C LEU A 36 -4.94 0.03 8.13
N ILE A 37 -6.03 -0.69 7.90
CA ILE A 37 -6.73 -1.47 8.95
C ILE A 37 -5.84 -2.59 9.48
N PHE A 38 -5.18 -3.35 8.60
CA PHE A 38 -4.28 -4.44 9.01
C PHE A 38 -3.06 -3.92 9.77
N SER A 39 -2.56 -2.73 9.44
CA SER A 39 -1.47 -2.09 10.19
C SER A 39 -1.86 -1.84 11.65
N PHE A 40 -3.13 -1.50 11.93
CA PHE A 40 -3.63 -1.36 13.30
C PHE A 40 -3.84 -2.72 13.98
N ILE A 41 -4.35 -3.73 13.28
CA ILE A 41 -4.61 -5.05 13.86
C ILE A 41 -3.30 -5.76 14.24
N ARG A 42 -2.28 -5.67 13.38
CA ARG A 42 -0.96 -6.28 13.56
C ARG A 42 0.00 -5.46 14.42
N ARG A 43 -0.46 -4.34 14.99
CA ARG A 43 0.40 -3.46 15.80
C ARG A 43 0.95 -4.19 17.04
N PRO A 44 2.14 -3.83 17.51
CA PRO A 44 2.62 -4.29 18.80
C PRO A 44 1.73 -3.76 19.94
N LYS A 45 1.34 -4.63 20.88
CA LYS A 45 0.37 -4.29 21.94
C LYS A 45 1.01 -3.94 23.28
N ALA A 46 2.29 -4.24 23.48
CA ALA A 46 2.98 -4.05 24.74
C ALA A 46 4.42 -3.57 24.53
N VAL A 47 4.87 -2.71 25.44
CA VAL A 47 6.29 -2.35 25.57
C VAL A 47 7.01 -3.53 26.22
N ILE A 48 8.12 -3.95 25.62
CA ILE A 48 8.93 -5.05 26.14
C ILE A 48 9.99 -4.55 27.11
N THR A 49 10.36 -5.40 28.07
CA THR A 49 11.46 -5.09 29.00
C THR A 49 12.82 -5.23 28.31
N ARG A 50 13.86 -4.59 28.86
CA ARG A 50 15.23 -4.67 28.30
C ARG A 50 15.72 -6.11 28.15
N SER A 51 15.42 -7.00 29.11
CA SER A 51 15.82 -8.40 29.06
C SER A 51 15.11 -9.17 27.95
N GLN A 52 13.82 -8.92 27.74
CA GLN A 52 13.04 -9.48 26.62
C GLN A 52 13.56 -8.96 25.28
N TYR A 53 13.83 -7.66 25.16
CA TYR A 53 14.43 -7.07 23.96
C TYR A 53 15.76 -7.73 23.61
N ILE A 54 16.68 -7.88 24.59
CA ILE A 54 17.97 -8.53 24.34
C ILE A 54 17.78 -9.98 23.88
N LYS A 55 16.83 -10.71 24.48
CA LYS A 55 16.53 -12.10 24.09
C LYS A 55 16.01 -12.18 22.66
N GLU A 56 14.98 -11.40 22.33
CA GLU A 56 14.38 -11.38 20.99
C GLU A 56 15.36 -10.86 19.93
N ALA A 57 16.11 -9.80 20.21
CA ALA A 57 17.17 -9.30 19.33
C ALA A 57 18.26 -10.36 19.09
N THR A 58 18.59 -11.17 20.10
CA THR A 58 19.54 -12.28 19.94
C THR A 58 18.97 -13.38 19.06
N GLU A 59 17.68 -13.71 19.19
CA GLU A 59 17.00 -14.69 18.33
C GLU A 59 16.87 -14.21 16.87
N LEU A 60 16.51 -12.95 16.65
CA LEU A 60 16.51 -12.33 15.32
C LEU A 60 17.94 -12.30 14.74
N GLY A 61 18.94 -12.00 15.55
CA GLY A 61 20.35 -12.05 15.14
C GLY A 61 20.82 -13.45 14.74
N LYS A 62 20.30 -14.51 15.36
CA LYS A 62 20.55 -15.91 14.93
C LYS A 62 19.88 -16.19 13.58
N LYS A 63 18.60 -15.85 13.42
CA LYS A 63 17.88 -15.97 12.14
C LYS A 63 18.58 -15.21 11.01
N ALA A 64 19.05 -13.99 11.28
CA ALA A 64 19.81 -13.18 10.33
C ALA A 64 21.10 -13.89 9.86
N ARG A 65 21.81 -14.54 10.78
CA ARG A 65 23.03 -15.31 10.45
C ARG A 65 22.73 -16.55 9.63
N GLU A 66 21.64 -17.26 9.94
CA GLU A 66 21.20 -18.42 9.17
C GLU A 66 20.79 -18.02 7.76
N LEU A 67 20.02 -16.93 7.63
CA LEU A 67 19.60 -16.39 6.34
C LEU A 67 20.79 -15.89 5.52
N LYS A 68 21.77 -15.24 6.16
CA LYS A 68 23.04 -14.85 5.51
C LYS A 68 23.78 -16.07 4.97
N LYS A 69 23.89 -17.17 5.74
CA LYS A 69 24.50 -18.41 5.26
C LYS A 69 23.73 -18.99 4.07
N ALA A 70 22.40 -19.00 4.12
CA ALA A 70 21.57 -19.46 3.00
C ALA A 70 21.81 -18.60 1.74
N ALA A 71 21.87 -17.27 1.89
CA ALA A 71 22.21 -16.37 0.80
C ALA A 71 23.62 -16.62 0.24
N ASP A 72 24.61 -16.80 1.10
CA ASP A 72 26.00 -17.10 0.70
C ASP A 72 26.09 -18.44 -0.06
N THR A 73 25.36 -19.48 0.35
CA THR A 73 25.30 -20.75 -0.39
C THR A 73 24.68 -20.58 -1.78
N LEU A 74 23.60 -19.80 -1.90
CA LEU A 74 22.98 -19.50 -3.20
C LEU A 74 23.89 -18.67 -4.10
N HIS A 75 24.72 -17.80 -3.53
CA HIS A 75 25.74 -17.04 -4.25
C HIS A 75 26.85 -17.93 -4.78
N GLN A 76 27.25 -18.96 -4.03
CA GLN A 76 28.20 -19.97 -4.51
C GLN A 76 27.60 -20.88 -5.60
N GLU A 77 26.33 -21.27 -5.46
CA GLU A 77 25.57 -21.97 -6.52
C GLU A 77 25.45 -21.12 -7.79
N GLU A 78 25.35 -19.80 -7.65
CA GLU A 78 25.34 -18.87 -8.77
C GLU A 78 26.69 -18.89 -9.52
N ARG A 79 27.80 -18.81 -8.77
CA ARG A 79 29.17 -18.83 -9.32
C ARG A 79 29.54 -20.15 -9.98
N SER A 80 28.98 -21.26 -9.52
CA SER A 80 29.16 -22.59 -10.13
C SER A 80 28.28 -22.81 -11.38
N GLY A 81 27.49 -21.81 -11.79
CA GLY A 81 26.73 -21.82 -13.06
C GLY A 81 25.33 -22.42 -12.96
N SER A 82 24.86 -22.80 -11.77
CA SER A 82 23.55 -23.46 -11.58
C SER A 82 22.39 -22.46 -11.47
N LYS A 83 22.15 -21.65 -12.52
CA LYS A 83 21.06 -20.65 -12.58
C LYS A 83 19.70 -21.22 -12.98
N GLY A 84 19.37 -22.41 -12.48
CA GLY A 84 18.13 -23.13 -12.82
C GLY A 84 16.87 -22.56 -12.16
N ARG A 85 15.71 -23.20 -12.45
CA ARG A 85 14.41 -22.84 -11.85
C ARG A 85 14.39 -23.01 -10.32
N LYS A 86 15.11 -24.01 -9.80
CA LYS A 86 15.26 -24.27 -8.35
C LYS A 86 15.98 -23.12 -7.65
N TRP A 87 17.10 -22.65 -8.21
CA TRP A 87 17.86 -21.50 -7.70
C TRP A 87 16.98 -20.25 -7.63
N ARG A 88 16.27 -19.91 -8.71
CA ARG A 88 15.35 -18.74 -8.72
C ARG A 88 14.26 -18.83 -7.64
N LYS A 89 13.76 -20.04 -7.35
CA LYS A 89 12.78 -20.26 -6.28
C LYS A 89 13.40 -20.05 -4.89
N ASN A 90 14.61 -20.57 -4.69
CA ASN A 90 15.33 -20.43 -3.41
C ASN A 90 15.72 -18.97 -3.14
N VAL A 91 16.18 -18.23 -4.15
CA VAL A 91 16.46 -16.79 -4.05
C VAL A 91 15.22 -16.03 -3.62
N LYS A 92 14.07 -16.28 -4.24
CA LYS A 92 12.80 -15.65 -3.84
C LYS A 92 12.36 -16.03 -2.42
N SER A 93 12.67 -17.25 -1.95
CA SER A 93 12.38 -17.66 -0.57
C SER A 93 13.23 -16.88 0.43
N VAL A 94 14.54 -16.79 0.17
CA VAL A 94 15.47 -16.02 1.01
C VAL A 94 15.12 -14.54 1.02
N GLU A 95 14.75 -13.97 -0.13
CA GLU A 95 14.28 -12.57 -0.22
C GLU A 95 13.01 -12.35 0.62
N LYS A 96 12.05 -13.28 0.57
CA LYS A 96 10.84 -13.21 1.39
C LYS A 96 11.13 -13.31 2.89
N GLU A 97 12.00 -14.24 3.29
CA GLU A 97 12.42 -14.40 4.69
C GLU A 97 13.20 -13.18 5.18
N LEU A 98 13.98 -12.53 4.31
CA LEU A 98 14.68 -11.29 4.61
C LEU A 98 13.70 -10.16 4.88
N LEU A 99 12.68 -10.00 4.03
CA LEU A 99 11.63 -8.99 4.23
C LEU A 99 10.89 -9.20 5.56
N GLN A 100 10.57 -10.46 5.90
CA GLN A 100 9.95 -10.79 7.18
C GLN A 100 10.87 -10.46 8.37
N LEU A 101 12.17 -10.76 8.25
CA LEU A 101 13.15 -10.44 9.28
C LEU A 101 13.27 -8.92 9.48
N GLU A 102 13.27 -8.13 8.41
CA GLU A 102 13.27 -6.67 8.50
C GLU A 102 12.00 -6.11 9.15
N GLU A 103 10.83 -6.69 8.83
CA GLU A 103 9.56 -6.36 9.50
C GLU A 103 9.62 -6.68 10.99
N ASP A 104 10.11 -7.86 11.36
CA ASP A 104 10.27 -8.29 12.76
C ASP A 104 11.24 -7.37 13.54
N VAL A 105 12.36 -6.98 12.93
CA VAL A 105 13.32 -6.04 13.54
C VAL A 105 12.68 -4.67 13.74
N LYS A 106 11.96 -4.15 12.73
CA LYS A 106 11.27 -2.86 12.85
C LYS A 106 10.21 -2.89 13.96
N LEU A 107 9.44 -3.97 14.06
CA LEU A 107 8.47 -4.15 15.15
C LEU A 107 9.16 -4.20 16.51
N LEU A 108 10.31 -4.89 16.61
CA LEU A 108 11.08 -4.96 17.84
C LEU A 108 11.62 -3.60 18.28
N GLU A 109 12.09 -2.78 17.33
CA GLU A 109 12.52 -1.40 17.58
C GLU A 109 11.36 -0.51 18.03
N GLU A 110 10.18 -0.63 17.40
CA GLU A 110 8.97 0.10 17.81
C GLU A 110 8.49 -0.31 19.22
N MET A 111 8.71 -1.57 19.63
CA MET A 111 8.35 -2.09 20.96
C MET A 111 9.30 -1.64 22.09
N TYR A 112 10.50 -1.15 21.76
CA TYR A 112 11.48 -0.68 22.74
C TYR A 112 11.99 0.72 22.37
N PRO A 113 11.18 1.77 22.58
CA PRO A 113 11.60 3.14 22.27
C PRO A 113 12.81 3.53 23.14
N GLN A 114 13.97 3.68 22.50
CA GLN A 114 15.21 4.07 23.18
C GLN A 114 15.27 5.59 23.36
N GLY A 115 15.52 6.06 24.59
CA GLY A 115 15.78 7.48 24.89
C GLY A 115 15.06 8.02 26.12
N GLU A 116 15.35 9.28 26.50
CA GLU A 116 14.79 9.96 27.69
C GLU A 116 13.27 10.16 27.64
N LYS A 117 12.66 10.03 26.45
CA LYS A 117 11.24 10.32 26.17
C LYS A 117 10.45 9.07 25.73
N ALA A 118 10.86 7.89 26.17
CA ALA A 118 10.30 6.59 25.76
C ALA A 118 8.76 6.53 25.85
N GLU A 119 8.17 7.04 26.93
CA GLU A 119 6.71 7.03 27.12
C GLU A 119 5.98 7.89 26.09
N THR A 120 6.50 9.08 25.78
CA THR A 120 5.88 9.97 24.78
C THR A 120 6.04 9.43 23.36
N SER A 121 7.18 8.78 23.07
CA SER A 121 7.40 8.12 21.78
C SER A 121 6.41 6.97 21.58
N TRP A 122 6.20 6.15 22.61
CA TRP A 122 5.20 5.08 22.58
C TRP A 122 3.76 5.60 22.43
N ALA A 123 3.40 6.67 23.15
CA ALA A 123 2.10 7.30 22.97
C ALA A 123 1.88 7.79 21.53
N LEU A 124 2.90 8.37 20.90
CA LEU A 124 2.85 8.81 19.50
C LEU A 124 2.73 7.65 18.52
N THR A 125 3.43 6.52 18.74
CA THR A 125 3.29 5.34 17.87
C THR A 125 1.88 4.75 17.98
N VAL A 126 1.33 4.63 19.19
CA VAL A 126 -0.05 4.17 19.41
C VAL A 126 -1.06 5.11 18.75
N LEU A 127 -0.90 6.43 18.90
CA LEU A 127 -1.74 7.43 18.25
C LEU A 127 -1.65 7.32 16.72
N GLY A 128 -0.45 7.11 16.18
CA GLY A 128 -0.24 6.87 14.76
C GLY A 128 -0.98 5.64 14.24
N TYR A 129 -0.97 4.53 14.99
CA TYR A 129 -1.75 3.34 14.67
C TYR A 129 -3.26 3.61 14.71
N LEU A 130 -3.75 4.35 15.71
CA LEU A 130 -5.16 4.73 15.78
C LEU A 130 -5.58 5.64 14.61
N ALA A 131 -4.74 6.60 14.23
CA ALA A 131 -4.96 7.44 13.06
C ALA A 131 -5.05 6.60 11.77
N LYS A 132 -4.17 5.60 11.61
CA LYS A 132 -4.25 4.65 10.48
C LYS A 132 -5.56 3.89 10.48
N LEU A 133 -6.09 3.46 11.63
CA LEU A 133 -7.40 2.81 11.71
C LEU A 133 -8.52 3.73 11.23
N VAL A 134 -8.56 4.96 11.72
CA VAL A 134 -9.59 5.94 11.35
C VAL A 134 -9.53 6.23 9.84
N LEU A 135 -8.34 6.49 9.31
CA LEU A 135 -8.13 6.70 7.88
C LEU A 135 -8.47 5.46 7.06
N GLY A 136 -8.19 4.26 7.57
CA GLY A 136 -8.53 3.00 6.92
C GLY A 136 -10.04 2.77 6.84
N ILE A 137 -10.79 3.06 7.91
CA ILE A 137 -12.27 2.98 7.92
C ILE A 137 -12.87 4.02 6.98
N LEU A 138 -12.40 5.27 7.04
CA LEU A 138 -12.86 6.32 6.13
C LEU A 138 -12.57 5.95 4.67
N GLY A 139 -11.35 5.49 4.37
CA GLY A 139 -10.97 5.03 3.04
C GLY A 139 -11.81 3.83 2.57
N PHE A 140 -12.17 2.92 3.48
CA PHE A 140 -13.04 1.78 3.17
C PHE A 140 -14.44 2.25 2.75
N ILE A 141 -15.03 3.19 3.48
CA ILE A 141 -16.34 3.79 3.13
C ILE A 141 -16.27 4.45 1.76
N VAL A 142 -15.25 5.28 1.51
CA VAL A 142 -15.05 5.96 0.22
C VAL A 142 -14.84 4.97 -0.92
N SER A 143 -14.12 3.87 -0.67
CA SER A 143 -13.91 2.79 -1.64
C SER A 143 -15.20 2.12 -2.05
N VAL A 144 -16.02 1.75 -1.05
CA VAL A 144 -17.34 1.15 -1.29
C VAL A 144 -18.22 2.13 -2.05
N ALA A 145 -18.20 3.41 -1.70
CA ALA A 145 -18.97 4.44 -2.40
C ALA A 145 -18.54 4.59 -3.88
N TRP A 146 -17.23 4.56 -4.17
CA TRP A 146 -16.72 4.57 -5.55
C TRP A 146 -17.15 3.33 -6.33
N VAL A 147 -17.00 2.14 -5.76
CA VAL A 147 -17.42 0.89 -6.41
C VAL A 147 -18.93 0.90 -6.67
N ALA A 148 -19.73 1.31 -5.69
CA ALA A 148 -21.17 1.45 -5.85
C ALA A 148 -21.53 2.43 -6.97
N HIS A 149 -20.86 3.59 -7.03
CA HIS A 149 -21.08 4.57 -8.10
C HIS A 149 -20.75 3.99 -9.49
N ILE A 150 -19.61 3.29 -9.64
CA ILE A 150 -19.25 2.64 -10.90
C ILE A 150 -20.33 1.61 -11.32
N VAL A 151 -20.83 0.80 -10.39
CA VAL A 151 -21.85 -0.22 -10.68
C VAL A 151 -23.19 0.41 -11.06
N ILE A 152 -23.66 1.39 -10.29
CA ILE A 152 -25.02 1.95 -10.42
C ILE A 152 -25.12 2.95 -11.58
N TYR A 153 -24.06 3.75 -11.80
CA TYR A 153 -24.06 4.85 -12.76
C TYR A 153 -23.38 4.50 -14.10
N LEU A 154 -22.28 3.76 -14.09
CA LEU A 154 -21.49 3.51 -15.30
C LEU A 154 -21.84 2.18 -16.00
N LEU A 155 -22.10 1.12 -15.22
CA LEU A 155 -22.29 -0.24 -15.76
C LEU A 155 -23.71 -0.51 -16.29
N ILE A 156 -24.73 0.17 -15.77
CA ILE A 156 -26.14 -0.07 -16.13
C ILE A 156 -26.61 1.04 -17.08
N ASN A 157 -27.18 0.64 -18.23
CA ASN A 157 -27.78 1.56 -19.19
C ASN A 157 -29.28 1.23 -19.35
N PRO A 158 -30.20 2.18 -19.08
CA PRO A 158 -29.98 3.52 -18.52
C PRO A 158 -29.49 3.50 -17.06
N PRO A 159 -28.76 4.52 -16.59
CA PRO A 159 -28.22 4.55 -15.22
C PRO A 159 -29.35 4.50 -14.19
N LEU A 160 -29.21 3.65 -13.18
CA LEU A 160 -30.24 3.47 -12.15
C LEU A 160 -30.38 4.70 -11.26
N HIS A 161 -29.25 5.33 -10.89
CA HIS A 161 -29.24 6.48 -10.00
C HIS A 161 -27.91 7.27 -10.11
N PRO A 162 -27.92 8.62 -10.10
CA PRO A 162 -26.70 9.44 -10.16
C PRO A 162 -25.85 9.42 -8.87
N PHE A 163 -26.38 8.87 -7.78
CA PHE A 163 -25.74 8.58 -6.48
C PHE A 163 -24.72 9.63 -5.99
N LEU A 164 -23.41 9.41 -6.17
CA LEU A 164 -22.38 10.35 -5.69
C LEU A 164 -22.55 11.76 -6.28
N ASN A 165 -22.99 11.87 -7.53
CA ASN A 165 -23.22 13.17 -8.17
C ASN A 165 -24.31 13.95 -7.43
N GLU A 166 -25.40 13.29 -7.03
CA GLU A 166 -26.47 13.94 -6.26
C GLU A 166 -26.01 14.31 -4.85
N VAL A 167 -25.17 13.47 -4.22
CA VAL A 167 -24.57 13.79 -2.92
C VAL A 167 -23.71 15.06 -3.01
N PHE A 168 -22.88 15.18 -4.04
CA PHE A 168 -22.04 16.37 -4.23
C PHE A 168 -22.87 17.62 -4.52
N ILE A 169 -23.92 17.52 -5.34
CA ILE A 169 -24.83 18.65 -5.62
C ILE A 169 -25.54 19.10 -4.34
N LYS A 170 -26.08 18.17 -3.54
CA LYS A 170 -26.73 18.51 -2.27
C LYS A 170 -25.77 19.17 -1.26
N LEU A 171 -24.51 18.75 -1.24
CA LEU A 171 -23.49 19.39 -0.40
C LEU A 171 -23.14 20.79 -0.90
N ASP A 172 -23.09 20.99 -2.22
CA ASP A 172 -22.87 22.28 -2.85
C ASP A 172 -24.01 23.26 -2.55
N ASP A 173 -25.26 22.78 -2.59
CA ASP A 173 -26.46 23.57 -2.28
C ASP A 173 -26.51 24.04 -0.82
N LEU A 174 -25.97 23.26 0.12
CA LEU A 174 -25.89 23.63 1.54
C LEU A 174 -24.85 24.73 1.76
N TRP A 175 -23.68 24.54 1.17
CA TRP A 175 -22.59 25.52 1.16
C TRP A 175 -21.66 25.15 0.01
N GLY A 176 -21.52 26.01 -1.01
CA GLY A 176 -20.77 25.67 -2.23
C GLY A 176 -19.31 25.24 -2.02
N LEU A 177 -18.74 25.52 -0.84
CA LEU A 177 -17.42 25.07 -0.45
C LEU A 177 -17.39 23.60 -0.01
N LEU A 178 -18.49 23.05 0.52
CA LEU A 178 -18.61 21.65 0.94
C LEU A 178 -18.70 20.70 -0.25
N GLY A 179 -19.45 21.04 -1.30
CA GLY A 179 -19.53 20.23 -2.52
C GLY A 179 -18.16 20.08 -3.19
N THR A 180 -17.47 21.21 -3.39
CA THR A 180 -16.11 21.25 -3.96
C THR A 180 -15.08 20.55 -3.07
N ALA A 181 -15.11 20.75 -1.76
CA ALA A 181 -14.20 20.06 -0.83
C ALA A 181 -14.43 18.55 -0.78
N ALA A 182 -15.69 18.09 -0.79
CA ALA A 182 -16.03 16.67 -0.82
C ALA A 182 -15.57 16.01 -2.13
N PHE A 183 -15.78 16.67 -3.27
CA PHE A 183 -15.29 16.19 -4.56
C PHE A 183 -13.76 16.10 -4.58
N ALA A 184 -13.06 17.13 -4.08
CA ALA A 184 -11.62 17.12 -3.96
C ALA A 184 -11.13 15.95 -3.09
N PHE A 185 -11.78 15.71 -1.94
CA PHE A 185 -11.45 14.59 -1.06
C PHE A 185 -11.58 13.23 -1.76
N PHE A 186 -12.67 12.99 -2.51
CA PHE A 186 -12.85 11.76 -3.28
C PHE A 186 -11.80 11.58 -4.39
N CYS A 187 -11.40 12.67 -5.06
CA CYS A 187 -10.35 12.67 -6.07
C CYS A 187 -8.96 12.40 -5.49
N PHE A 188 -8.60 13.07 -4.39
CA PHE A 188 -7.35 12.81 -3.67
C PHE A 188 -7.30 11.37 -3.16
N TYR A 189 -8.43 10.84 -2.68
CA TYR A 189 -8.53 9.44 -2.29
C TYR A 189 -8.21 8.49 -3.45
N LEU A 190 -8.81 8.70 -4.63
CA LEU A 190 -8.51 7.90 -5.82
C LEU A 190 -7.04 8.00 -6.23
N LEU A 191 -6.45 9.20 -6.16
CA LEU A 191 -5.04 9.39 -6.47
C LEU A 191 -4.16 8.56 -5.52
N LEU A 192 -4.41 8.63 -4.21
CA LEU A 192 -3.70 7.82 -3.22
C LEU A 192 -3.91 6.33 -3.44
N ALA A 193 -5.13 5.92 -3.81
CA ALA A 193 -5.44 4.53 -4.13
C ALA A 193 -4.61 4.06 -5.33
N VAL A 194 -4.54 4.82 -6.43
CA VAL A 194 -3.71 4.49 -7.60
C VAL A 194 -2.23 4.37 -7.23
N ILE A 195 -1.71 5.29 -6.42
CA ILE A 195 -0.32 5.24 -5.93
C ILE A 195 -0.11 3.96 -5.10
N ALA A 196 -1.01 3.64 -4.17
CA ALA A 196 -0.95 2.42 -3.38
C ALA A 196 -1.04 1.15 -4.23
N GLY A 197 -1.89 1.13 -5.26
CA GLY A 197 -2.00 0.02 -6.21
C GLY A 197 -0.72 -0.17 -7.03
N ALA A 198 -0.11 0.93 -7.48
CA ALA A 198 1.17 0.92 -8.17
C ALA A 198 2.32 0.41 -7.28
N MET A 199 2.35 0.81 -6.00
CA MET A 199 3.33 0.29 -5.03
C MET A 199 3.11 -1.20 -4.74
N MET A 200 1.85 -1.63 -4.57
CA MET A 200 1.51 -3.01 -4.22
C MET A 200 1.80 -4.02 -5.33
N LEU A 201 1.45 -3.68 -6.58
CA LEU A 201 1.82 -4.51 -7.72
C LEU A 201 3.34 -4.48 -7.98
N GLY A 202 4.03 -3.50 -7.40
CA GLY A 202 5.31 -3.01 -7.88
C GLY A 202 5.17 -2.52 -9.32
N LEU A 203 6.18 -1.83 -9.85
CA LEU A 203 6.26 -1.59 -11.29
C LEU A 203 6.51 -2.89 -12.11
N ARG A 204 5.94 -4.04 -11.72
CA ARG A 204 5.93 -5.30 -12.48
C ARG A 204 5.07 -5.23 -13.74
N LEU A 205 4.86 -4.03 -14.30
CA LEU A 205 4.40 -3.86 -15.66
C LEU A 205 5.61 -3.94 -16.61
N VAL A 206 5.73 -5.15 -17.17
CA VAL A 206 6.41 -5.54 -18.40
C VAL A 206 7.94 -5.36 -18.50
N PHE A 207 8.59 -4.34 -17.92
CA PHE A 207 10.03 -4.12 -18.22
C PHE A 207 10.99 -3.74 -17.08
N ILE A 208 10.55 -3.28 -15.91
CA ILE A 208 11.50 -2.88 -14.84
C ILE A 208 11.03 -3.39 -13.47
N THR A 209 11.73 -4.37 -12.92
CA THR A 209 11.52 -4.78 -11.52
C THR A 209 12.29 -3.81 -10.63
N ILE A 210 11.69 -2.68 -10.30
CA ILE A 210 12.19 -1.86 -9.19
C ILE A 210 11.79 -2.59 -7.91
N HIS A 211 12.78 -2.80 -7.04
CA HIS A 211 12.63 -3.42 -5.73
C HIS A 211 11.41 -2.81 -5.00
N PRO A 212 10.58 -3.60 -4.28
CA PRO A 212 9.43 -3.06 -3.57
C PRO A 212 9.89 -1.90 -2.67
N MET A 213 9.37 -0.70 -2.96
CA MET A 213 9.55 0.45 -2.08
C MET A 213 8.55 0.30 -0.93
N LYS A 214 9.07 0.31 0.30
CA LYS A 214 8.26 0.35 1.53
C LYS A 214 7.52 1.69 1.65
#